data_AF-A0A059X988-F1
#
_entry.id   AF-A0A059X988-F1
#
_cell.length_a   1.000
_cell.length_b   1.000
_cell.length_c   1.000
_cell.angle_alpha   90.00
_cell.angle_beta   90.00
_cell.angle_gamma   90.00
#
_symmetry.space_group_name_H-M   'P 1'
#
loop_
_entity.id
_entity.type
_entity.pdbx_description
1 polymer ?
#
loop_
_entity_poly.entity_id
_entity_poly.type
_entity_poly.pdbx_seq_one_letter_code
_entity_poly.pdbx_strand_id
1 'polypeptide(L)'
;FGPDGLTGHPDHQTMSRWTDAAVHIATRRPRVLHIAQARQPYEKYLQPADAELNIFFMTQKPPIVDEEGCAVYFELDHRSVIQKYRALQAMPSQYMQFLGHFPPEKFSKAFGTEAFVEAN
;
A
#
# COMPACT_ATOMS: atom_id res chain seq x y z
N PHE A 1 -6.02 6.24 1.48
CA PHE A 1 -5.87 6.01 0.03
C PHE A 1 -5.86 7.34 -0.67
N GLY A 2 -5.28 7.44 -1.86
CA GLY A 2 -5.53 8.58 -2.75
C GLY A 2 -6.86 8.45 -3.51
N PRO A 3 -7.22 9.45 -4.34
CA PRO A 3 -8.45 9.45 -5.11
C PRO A 3 -8.54 8.26 -6.11
N ASP A 4 -7.41 7.68 -6.48
CA ASP A 4 -7.30 6.47 -7.30
C ASP A 4 -7.62 5.17 -6.53
N GLY A 5 -7.55 5.19 -5.19
CA GLY A 5 -7.85 4.04 -4.34
C GLY A 5 -6.72 3.01 -4.21
N LEU A 6 -5.49 3.32 -4.65
CA LEU A 6 -4.29 2.47 -4.76
C LEU A 6 -4.45 1.31 -5.77
N THR A 7 -5.54 0.56 -5.66
CA THR A 7 -5.86 -0.60 -6.50
C THR A 7 -6.94 -0.32 -7.54
N GLY A 8 -7.55 0.87 -7.53
CA GLY A 8 -8.74 1.17 -8.33
C GLY A 8 -10.07 0.72 -7.69
N HIS A 9 -10.03 0.12 -6.49
CA HIS A 9 -11.24 -0.40 -5.85
C HIS A 9 -12.23 0.73 -5.45
N PRO A 10 -13.52 0.67 -5.82
CA PRO A 10 -14.50 1.73 -5.53
C PRO A 10 -14.63 2.06 -4.04
N ASP A 11 -14.52 1.06 -3.17
CA ASP A 11 -14.55 1.28 -1.72
C ASP A 11 -13.32 2.08 -1.24
N HIS A 12 -12.13 1.83 -1.78
CA HIS A 12 -10.94 2.60 -1.42
C HIS A 12 -11.07 4.07 -1.85
N GLN A 13 -11.60 4.31 -3.04
CA GLN A 13 -11.87 5.65 -3.55
C GLN A 13 -12.95 6.37 -2.73
N THR A 14 -13.99 5.64 -2.31
CA THR A 14 -15.04 6.16 -1.42
C THR A 14 -14.47 6.52 -0.05
N MET A 15 -13.63 5.64 0.52
CA MET A 15 -12.94 5.91 1.78
C MET A 15 -12.00 7.11 1.69
N SER A 16 -11.31 7.32 0.56
CA SER A 16 -10.52 8.53 0.31
C SER A 16 -11.40 9.78 0.44
N ARG A 17 -12.49 9.86 -0.35
CA ARG A 17 -13.40 11.02 -0.34
C ARG A 17 -14.03 11.29 1.03
N TRP A 18 -14.43 10.23 1.74
CA TRP A 18 -15.01 10.37 3.07
C TRP A 18 -13.98 10.86 4.10
N THR A 19 -12.74 10.40 4.00
CA THR A 19 -11.65 10.87 4.87
C THR A 19 -11.38 12.36 4.64
N ASP A 20 -11.31 12.80 3.39
CA ASP A 20 -11.09 14.20 3.03
C ASP A 20 -12.23 15.10 3.54
N ALA A 21 -13.48 14.66 3.35
CA ALA A 21 -14.65 15.36 3.86
C ALA A 21 -14.64 15.44 5.40
N ALA A 22 -14.24 14.37 6.08
CA ALA A 22 -14.13 14.35 7.53
C ALA A 22 -13.04 15.32 8.03
N VAL A 23 -11.89 15.37 7.35
CA VAL A 23 -10.82 16.33 7.68
C VAL A 23 -11.26 17.77 7.44
N HIS A 24 -12.03 18.02 6.38
CA HIS A 24 -12.54 19.36 6.08
C HIS A 24 -13.46 19.93 7.18
N ILE A 25 -14.29 19.08 7.79
CA ILE A 25 -15.22 19.49 8.86
C ILE A 25 -14.62 19.38 10.27
N ALA A 26 -13.43 18.79 10.41
CA ALA A 26 -12.79 18.61 11.71
C ALA A 26 -12.24 19.96 12.25
N THR A 27 -12.36 20.15 13.57
CA THR A 27 -11.78 21.33 14.23
C THR A 27 -10.25 21.35 14.17
N ARG A 28 -9.64 20.17 14.14
CA ARG A 28 -8.19 20.01 13.91
C ARG A 28 -7.96 19.67 12.45
N ARG A 29 -6.90 20.22 11.87
CA ARG A 29 -6.46 19.94 10.51
C ARG A 29 -5.23 19.02 10.54
N PRO A 30 -5.42 17.70 10.63
CA PRO A 30 -4.29 16.78 10.50
C PRO A 30 -3.67 16.89 9.11
N ARG A 31 -2.38 16.56 9.03
CA ARG A 31 -1.72 16.27 7.75
C ARG A 31 -2.33 14.99 7.17
N VAL A 32 -2.74 15.02 5.91
CA VAL A 32 -3.33 13.87 5.21
C VAL A 32 -2.33 13.34 4.20
N LEU A 33 -2.11 12.03 4.24
CA LEU A 33 -1.14 11.35 3.40
C LEU A 33 -1.82 10.22 2.63
N HIS A 34 -1.53 10.13 1.33
CA HIS A 34 -2.00 9.07 0.45
C HIS A 34 -0.94 7.99 0.28
N ILE A 35 -1.31 6.74 0.51
CA ILE A 35 -0.44 5.58 0.25
C ILE A 35 -0.15 5.43 -1.25
N ALA A 36 1.10 5.12 -1.57
CA ALA A 36 1.58 4.76 -2.89
C ALA A 36 2.53 3.55 -2.81
N GLN A 37 2.88 2.97 -3.95
CA GLN A 37 3.95 1.98 -4.04
C GLN A 37 5.30 2.66 -4.18
N ALA A 38 6.27 2.28 -3.35
CA ALA A 38 7.67 2.66 -3.56
C ALA A 38 8.18 2.01 -4.86
N ARG A 39 8.81 2.80 -5.74
CA ARG A 39 9.22 2.32 -7.07
C ARG A 39 10.11 1.08 -7.01
N GLN A 40 11.19 1.14 -6.24
CA GLN A 40 12.21 0.08 -6.26
C GLN A 40 11.67 -1.27 -5.75
N PRO A 41 10.98 -1.35 -4.59
CA PRO A 41 10.36 -2.58 -4.14
C PRO A 41 9.28 -3.10 -5.10
N TYR A 42 8.51 -2.17 -5.69
CA TYR A 42 7.46 -2.52 -6.64
C TYR A 42 8.04 -3.21 -7.87
N GLU A 43 8.90 -2.51 -8.62
CA GLU A 43 9.40 -2.99 -9.91
C GLU A 43 10.22 -4.27 -9.75
N LYS A 44 10.96 -4.39 -8.64
CA LYS A 44 11.85 -5.54 -8.43
C LYS A 44 11.16 -6.78 -7.87
N TYR A 45 10.15 -6.64 -7.01
CA TYR A 45 9.61 -7.77 -6.24
C TYR A 45 8.09 -7.91 -6.30
N LEU A 46 7.34 -6.81 -6.47
CA LEU A 46 5.88 -6.86 -6.51
C LEU A 46 5.34 -6.99 -7.93
N GLN A 47 5.91 -6.27 -8.90
CA GLN A 47 5.44 -6.26 -10.29
C GLN A 47 5.42 -7.66 -10.94
N PRO A 48 6.45 -8.53 -10.74
CA PRO A 48 6.37 -9.89 -11.27
C PRO A 48 5.23 -10.71 -10.65
N ALA A 49 4.99 -10.54 -9.35
CA ALA A 49 3.92 -11.23 -8.66
C ALA A 49 2.54 -10.67 -9.01
N ASP A 50 2.43 -9.36 -9.26
CA ASP A 50 1.21 -8.73 -9.77
C ASP A 50 0.83 -9.27 -11.14
N ALA A 51 1.80 -9.47 -12.03
CA ALA A 51 1.55 -10.09 -13.34
C ALA A 51 0.97 -11.52 -13.24
N GLU A 52 1.32 -12.26 -12.18
CA GLU A 52 0.82 -13.63 -11.94
C GLU A 52 -0.51 -13.64 -11.18
N LEU A 53 -0.67 -12.76 -10.20
CA LEU A 53 -1.77 -12.77 -9.24
C LEU A 53 -2.87 -11.75 -9.54
N ASN A 54 -2.61 -10.83 -10.47
CA ASN A 54 -3.50 -9.74 -10.83
C ASN A 54 -3.90 -8.91 -9.59
N ILE A 55 -2.91 -8.48 -8.79
CA ILE A 55 -3.10 -7.78 -7.51
C ILE A 55 -3.78 -6.43 -7.75
N PHE A 56 -3.39 -5.73 -8.82
CA PHE A 56 -3.91 -4.43 -9.20
C PHE A 56 -4.97 -4.50 -10.31
N PHE A 57 -5.75 -5.59 -10.41
CA PHE A 57 -6.67 -5.84 -11.53
C PHE A 57 -7.72 -4.75 -11.85
N MET A 58 -8.03 -3.87 -10.89
CA MET A 58 -8.98 -2.76 -11.08
C MET A 58 -8.31 -1.45 -11.53
N THR A 59 -6.99 -1.44 -11.76
CA THR A 59 -6.23 -0.31 -12.29
C THR A 59 -5.21 -0.79 -13.32
N GLN A 60 -4.81 0.08 -14.25
CA GLN A 60 -3.71 -0.22 -15.19
C GLN A 60 -2.36 -0.29 -14.48
N LYS A 61 -2.19 0.53 -13.44
CA LYS A 61 -0.98 0.61 -12.62
C LYS A 61 -1.33 1.28 -11.28
N PRO A 62 -0.79 0.83 -10.14
CA PRO A 62 -0.95 1.58 -8.90
C PRO A 62 -0.21 2.92 -8.97
N PRO A 63 -0.52 3.89 -8.10
CA PRO A 63 0.33 5.05 -7.89
C PRO A 63 1.72 4.56 -7.44
N ILE A 64 2.76 4.95 -8.19
CA ILE A 64 4.15 4.61 -7.91
C ILE A 64 4.94 5.90 -7.76
N VAL A 65 5.79 5.95 -6.73
CA VAL A 65 6.58 7.12 -6.39
C VAL A 65 8.03 6.73 -6.07
N ASP A 66 8.95 7.63 -6.41
CA ASP A 66 10.35 7.55 -6.00
C ASP A 66 10.51 8.04 -4.56
N GLU A 67 11.61 7.68 -3.89
CA GLU A 67 11.85 8.07 -2.50
C GLU A 67 11.77 9.58 -2.31
N GLU A 68 12.35 10.35 -3.25
CA GLU A 68 12.38 11.81 -3.22
C GLU A 68 11.00 12.45 -3.46
N GLY A 69 10.08 11.69 -4.08
CA GLY A 69 8.69 12.12 -4.28
C GLY A 69 7.79 11.80 -3.07
N CYS A 70 8.31 11.09 -2.07
CA CYS A 70 7.54 10.73 -0.89
C CYS A 70 7.54 11.88 0.12
N ALA A 71 6.34 12.12 0.67
CA ALA A 71 6.18 12.94 1.86
C ALA A 71 6.58 12.16 3.13
N VAL A 72 6.45 10.82 3.08
CA VAL A 72 7.03 9.87 4.04
C VAL A 72 7.45 8.61 3.27
N TYR A 73 8.71 8.24 3.37
CA TYR A 73 9.25 6.96 2.91
C TYR A 73 9.69 6.17 4.14
N PHE A 74 8.99 5.07 4.45
CA PHE A 74 9.19 4.34 5.69
C PHE A 74 9.71 2.94 5.43
N GLU A 75 10.94 2.67 5.85
CA GLU A 75 11.53 1.34 5.83
C GLU A 75 11.20 0.61 7.14
N LEU A 76 10.50 -0.52 7.01
CA LEU A 76 10.12 -1.34 8.14
C LEU A 76 11.34 -2.07 8.68
N ASP A 77 11.56 -1.96 9.99
CA ASP A 77 12.52 -2.81 10.67
C ASP A 77 12.08 -4.29 10.65
N HIS A 78 13.01 -5.18 10.96
CA HIS A 78 12.77 -6.62 10.93
C HIS A 78 11.56 -7.04 11.80
N ARG A 79 11.38 -6.39 12.95
CA ARG A 79 10.27 -6.68 13.87
C ARG A 79 8.93 -6.30 13.25
N SER A 80 8.85 -5.13 12.62
CA SER A 80 7.65 -4.58 12.00
C SER A 80 7.24 -5.39 10.78
N VAL A 81 8.19 -5.83 9.96
CA VAL A 81 7.92 -6.75 8.84
C VAL A 81 7.32 -8.07 9.33
N ILE A 82 7.89 -8.68 10.39
CA ILE A 82 7.33 -9.90 10.98
C ILE A 82 5.91 -9.66 11.50
N GLN A 83 5.69 -8.53 12.18
CA GLN A 83 4.37 -8.19 12.69
C GLN A 83 3.35 -8.01 11.56
N LYS A 84 3.73 -7.32 10.48
CA LYS A 84 2.91 -7.17 9.28
C LYS A 84 2.59 -8.52 8.64
N TYR A 85 3.57 -9.40 8.48
CA TYR A 85 3.37 -10.75 7.95
C TYR A 85 2.38 -11.56 8.79
N ARG A 86 2.54 -11.56 10.12
CA ARG A 86 1.63 -12.24 11.05
C ARG A 86 0.22 -11.67 11.03
N ALA A 87 0.08 -10.35 10.89
CA ALA A 87 -1.23 -9.72 10.74
C ALA A 87 -1.97 -10.23 9.49
N LEU A 88 -1.24 -10.42 8.37
CA LEU A 88 -1.82 -11.02 7.16
C LEU A 88 -2.17 -12.49 7.34
N GLN A 89 -1.33 -13.27 8.04
CA GLN A 89 -1.62 -14.67 8.36
C GLN A 89 -2.90 -14.83 9.20
N ALA A 90 -3.26 -13.84 10.02
CA ALA A 90 -4.49 -13.83 10.81
C ALA A 90 -5.76 -13.64 9.97
N MET A 91 -5.65 -13.38 8.66
CA MET A 91 -6.76 -13.22 7.72
C MET A 91 -6.70 -14.30 6.62
N PRO A 92 -6.79 -15.59 6.96
CA PRO A 92 -6.49 -16.68 6.03
C PRO A 92 -7.40 -16.72 4.80
N SER A 93 -8.68 -16.34 4.93
CA SER A 93 -9.61 -16.30 3.79
C SER A 93 -9.23 -15.27 2.73
N GLN A 94 -8.43 -14.26 3.08
CA GLN A 94 -8.00 -13.18 2.19
C GLN A 94 -6.55 -13.38 1.72
N TYR A 95 -5.66 -13.81 2.63
CA TYR A 95 -4.21 -13.73 2.38
C TYR A 95 -3.52 -15.09 2.23
N MET A 96 -4.17 -16.23 2.44
CA MET A 96 -3.47 -17.53 2.36
C MET A 96 -2.85 -17.78 0.99
N GLN A 97 -3.58 -17.56 -0.10
CA GLN A 97 -3.05 -17.73 -1.47
C GLN A 97 -1.94 -16.71 -1.77
N PHE A 98 -2.15 -15.45 -1.38
CA PHE A 98 -1.17 -14.39 -1.56
C PHE A 98 0.15 -14.69 -0.84
N LEU A 99 0.10 -15.11 0.44
CA LEU A 99 1.28 -15.44 1.23
C LEU A 99 2.00 -16.69 0.72
N GLY A 100 1.31 -17.60 0.01
CA GLY A 100 1.95 -18.68 -0.73
C GLY A 100 2.93 -18.20 -1.80
N HIS A 101 2.69 -17.03 -2.40
CA HIS A 101 3.55 -16.41 -3.42
C HIS A 101 4.61 -15.47 -2.82
N PHE A 102 4.43 -15.08 -1.56
CA PHE A 102 5.31 -14.21 -0.79
C PHE A 102 5.73 -14.92 0.51
N PRO A 103 6.67 -15.88 0.45
CA PRO A 103 7.32 -16.38 1.65
C PRO A 103 8.02 -15.22 2.39
N PRO A 104 8.29 -15.34 3.71
CA PRO A 104 8.73 -14.21 4.55
C PRO A 104 9.87 -13.35 3.97
N GLU A 105 10.89 -13.98 3.35
CA GLU A 105 12.02 -13.26 2.74
C GLU A 105 11.62 -12.45 1.49
N LYS A 106 10.72 -12.98 0.65
CA LYS A 106 10.21 -12.26 -0.51
C LYS A 106 9.23 -11.16 -0.07
N PHE A 107 8.43 -11.45 0.97
CA PHE A 107 7.52 -10.49 1.56
C PHE A 107 8.27 -9.26 2.11
N SER A 108 9.37 -9.46 2.84
CA SER A 108 10.16 -8.35 3.39
C SER A 108 10.72 -7.45 2.30
N LYS A 109 11.11 -8.01 1.15
CA LYS A 109 11.64 -7.26 0.01
C LYS A 109 10.55 -6.49 -0.76
N ALA A 110 9.37 -7.09 -0.91
CA ALA A 110 8.25 -6.49 -1.65
C ALA A 110 7.44 -5.48 -0.82
N PHE A 111 7.30 -5.71 0.49
CA PHE A 111 6.39 -4.98 1.37
C PHE A 111 7.09 -4.37 2.60
N GLY A 112 8.43 -4.38 2.61
CA GLY A 112 9.26 -3.79 3.66
C GLY A 112 9.37 -2.27 3.61
N THR A 113 8.83 -1.64 2.57
CA THR A 113 8.77 -0.19 2.43
C THR A 113 7.33 0.26 2.31
N GLU A 114 6.99 1.35 2.99
CA GLU A 114 5.69 2.01 2.90
C GLU A 114 5.91 3.45 2.44
N ALA A 115 5.33 3.80 1.29
CA ALA A 115 5.47 5.12 0.67
C ALA A 115 4.17 5.90 0.76
N PHE A 116 4.30 7.19 1.10
CA PHE A 116 3.18 8.10 1.24
C PHE A 116 3.48 9.45 0.60
N VAL A 117 2.50 10.02 -0.10
CA VAL A 117 2.54 11.36 -0.71
C VAL A 117 1.56 12.30 0.00
N GLU A 118 1.76 13.61 -0.12
CA GLU A 118 0.79 14.58 0.42
C GLU A 118 -0.57 14.43 -0.28
N ALA A 119 -1.65 14.62 0.48
CA ALA A 119 -2.95 14.87 -0.13
C ALA A 119 -2.95 16.26 -0.76
N ASN A 120 -3.44 16.34 -2.00
CA ASN A 120 -3.60 17.62 -2.73
C ASN A 120 -4.85 18.36 -2.26
#